data_AF-A0A9E2VNJ9-F1
#
_entry.id   AF-A0A9E2VNJ9-F1
#
_cell.length_a   1.000
_cell.length_b   1.000
_cell.length_c   1.000
_cell.angle_alpha   90.00
_cell.angle_beta   90.00
_cell.angle_gamma   90.00
#
_symmetry.space_group_name_H-M   'P 1'
#
loop_
_entity.id
_entity.type
_entity.pdbx_description
1 polymer ?
#
loop_
_entity_poly.entity_id
_entity_poly.type
_entity_poly.pdbx_seq_one_letter_code
_entity_poly.pdbx_strand_id
1 'polypeptide(L)'
;RDPQAWQYRDGAFIASATSSLARDFHVRGSASLEFDLAWTGSFEMILVLYTDVLDRLDYNASSYLVFLGSGFVNVQRVQSGFGVLQLGQSALPELLKKNHAHFELRALKDQSTLELRVDGGPVYRWKDARGLLTQGPGIVFFPQLDNSSGRLSLSDLRVCSWDGPTESEATTNPPPAGDWVRLVNHDQLTGTLRGVHDGKLTVVTAQTQLDIPLSRVTQILLDNAPTNRPPTSPRQTRAFFAGGTILSLQLEQWEGQQVSGQSDIFGHLALRSQPIRRLQFNLDRSAPDDAPPAASAKDEGAWDE
;
A
#
# COMPACT_ATOMS: atom_id res chain seq x y z
N ARG A 1 2.29 -8.12 -25.95
CA ARG A 1 2.23 -8.64 -24.56
C ARG A 1 2.92 -9.99 -24.56
N ASP A 2 3.97 -10.17 -23.78
CA ASP A 2 4.36 -11.51 -23.38
C ASP A 2 3.42 -11.91 -22.23
N PRO A 3 2.45 -12.80 -22.47
CA PRO A 3 1.47 -13.19 -21.46
C PRO A 3 2.12 -13.93 -20.26
N GLN A 4 3.40 -14.30 -20.35
CA GLN A 4 4.10 -15.01 -19.27
C GLN A 4 4.92 -14.10 -18.35
N ALA A 5 5.12 -12.82 -18.71
CA ALA A 5 6.01 -11.91 -17.98
C ALA A 5 5.54 -11.56 -16.56
N TRP A 6 4.23 -11.64 -16.32
CA TRP A 6 3.61 -11.47 -15.01
C TRP A 6 2.63 -12.61 -14.75
N GLN A 7 2.74 -13.25 -13.60
CA GLN A 7 1.85 -14.33 -13.19
C GLN A 7 1.19 -13.96 -11.87
N TYR A 8 -0.13 -14.09 -11.77
CA TYR A 8 -0.84 -13.88 -10.51
C TYR A 8 -0.97 -15.22 -9.77
N ARG A 9 -0.46 -15.29 -8.55
CA ARG A 9 -0.50 -16.49 -7.71
C ARG A 9 -0.61 -16.08 -6.24
N ASP A 10 -1.52 -16.71 -5.51
CA ASP A 10 -1.67 -16.57 -4.05
C ASP A 10 -1.74 -15.13 -3.53
N GLY A 11 -2.37 -14.22 -4.28
CA GLY A 11 -2.53 -12.83 -3.86
C GLY A 11 -1.47 -11.87 -4.38
N ALA A 12 -0.44 -12.37 -5.08
CA ALA A 12 0.67 -11.57 -5.57
C ALA A 12 0.88 -11.71 -7.10
N PHE A 13 1.38 -10.65 -7.71
CA PHE A 13 1.91 -10.65 -9.07
C PHE A 13 3.40 -10.93 -9.05
N ILE A 14 3.83 -12.00 -9.71
CA ILE A 14 5.22 -12.42 -9.80
C ILE A 14 5.75 -12.04 -11.19
N ALA A 15 6.80 -11.22 -11.22
CA ALA A 15 7.48 -10.85 -12.45
C ALA A 15 8.50 -11.92 -12.85
N SER A 16 8.46 -12.33 -14.12
CA SER A 16 9.40 -13.29 -14.74
C SER A 16 10.18 -12.68 -15.91
N ALA A 17 9.76 -11.51 -16.41
CA ALA A 17 10.45 -10.74 -17.44
C ALA A 17 10.18 -9.23 -17.31
N THR A 18 11.04 -8.41 -17.94
CA THR A 18 10.88 -6.95 -18.04
C THR A 18 9.67 -6.61 -18.94
N SER A 19 8.52 -6.39 -18.32
CA SER A 19 7.26 -6.08 -19.00
C SER A 19 6.33 -5.26 -18.10
N SER A 20 5.43 -4.49 -18.68
CA SER A 20 4.47 -3.65 -17.94
C SER A 20 3.38 -4.48 -17.26
N LEU A 21 3.16 -4.25 -15.97
CA LEU A 21 1.89 -4.51 -15.28
C LEU A 21 1.18 -3.16 -15.09
N ALA A 22 0.06 -2.96 -15.77
CA ALA A 22 -0.57 -1.65 -15.85
C ALA A 22 -2.09 -1.72 -15.83
N ARG A 23 -2.69 -0.62 -15.36
CA ARG A 23 -4.14 -0.43 -15.42
C ARG A 23 -4.49 1.05 -15.48
N ASP A 24 -5.57 1.34 -16.20
CA ASP A 24 -6.28 2.61 -16.11
C ASP A 24 -7.11 2.62 -14.82
N PHE A 25 -6.70 3.44 -13.86
CA PHE A 25 -7.38 3.60 -12.57
C PHE A 25 -8.30 4.83 -12.55
N HIS A 26 -8.43 5.55 -13.67
CA HIS A 26 -9.19 6.80 -13.79
C HIS A 26 -8.72 7.86 -12.77
N VAL A 27 -7.44 7.82 -12.41
CA VAL A 27 -6.85 8.73 -11.42
C VAL A 27 -6.59 10.08 -12.08
N ARG A 28 -7.37 11.11 -11.69
CA ARG A 28 -7.28 12.45 -12.28
C ARG A 28 -6.70 13.50 -11.33
N GLY A 29 -7.04 13.40 -10.04
CA GLY A 29 -6.59 14.31 -8.99
C GLY A 29 -5.38 13.77 -8.22
N SER A 30 -5.25 14.21 -6.97
CA SER A 30 -4.32 13.62 -6.02
C SER A 30 -4.64 12.14 -5.75
N ALA A 31 -3.61 11.34 -5.52
CA ALA A 31 -3.74 9.89 -5.39
C ALA A 31 -2.74 9.30 -4.40
N SER A 32 -3.14 8.19 -3.76
CA SER A 32 -2.23 7.29 -3.06
C SER A 32 -2.12 5.97 -3.83
N LEU A 33 -0.90 5.46 -3.87
CA LEU A 33 -0.55 4.13 -4.34
C LEU A 33 0.18 3.41 -3.21
N GLU A 34 -0.40 2.31 -2.73
CA GLU A 34 0.20 1.46 -1.70
C GLU A 34 0.45 0.07 -2.26
N PHE A 35 1.56 -0.54 -1.92
CA PHE A 35 1.86 -1.92 -2.30
C PHE A 35 2.99 -2.50 -1.45
N ASP A 36 3.01 -3.83 -1.37
CA ASP A 36 4.12 -4.58 -0.84
C ASP A 36 4.98 -5.12 -1.99
N LEU A 37 6.29 -4.99 -1.84
CA LEU A 37 7.26 -5.55 -2.78
C LEU A 37 8.15 -6.55 -2.04
N ALA A 38 8.30 -7.75 -2.60
CA ALA A 38 9.29 -8.74 -2.17
C ALA A 38 10.26 -9.01 -3.31
N TRP A 39 11.54 -9.18 -2.99
CA TRP A 39 12.60 -9.41 -3.98
C TRP A 39 13.65 -10.41 -3.50
N THR A 40 14.45 -10.92 -4.44
CA THR A 40 15.68 -11.67 -4.13
C THR A 40 16.86 -10.93 -4.75
N GLY A 41 17.98 -10.81 -4.04
CA GLY A 41 19.12 -10.03 -4.52
C GLY A 41 18.82 -8.53 -4.54
N SER A 42 19.18 -7.85 -5.63
CA SER A 42 18.77 -6.47 -5.90
C SER A 42 17.49 -6.42 -6.72
N PHE A 43 16.77 -5.31 -6.63
CA PHE A 43 15.65 -4.99 -7.50
C PHE A 43 15.80 -3.57 -8.03
N GLU A 44 15.21 -3.36 -9.21
CA GLU A 44 14.85 -2.04 -9.70
C GLU A 44 13.46 -2.12 -10.35
N MET A 45 12.65 -1.11 -10.12
CA MET A 45 11.31 -0.98 -10.66
C MET A 45 11.04 0.48 -11.02
N ILE A 46 10.51 0.69 -12.21
CA ILE A 46 10.03 1.99 -12.65
C ILE A 46 8.52 2.01 -12.47
N LEU A 47 8.04 2.88 -11.58
CA LEU A 47 6.62 3.22 -11.50
C LEU A 47 6.37 4.39 -12.43
N VAL A 48 5.41 4.23 -13.35
CA VAL A 48 4.96 5.33 -14.22
C VAL A 48 3.59 5.78 -13.75
N LEU A 49 3.50 7.02 -13.27
CA LEU A 49 2.27 7.62 -12.80
C LEU A 49 1.69 8.59 -13.83
N TYR A 50 0.36 8.62 -13.88
CA TYR A 50 -0.44 9.51 -14.71
C TYR A 50 -0.11 9.45 -16.20
N THR A 51 0.04 8.24 -16.72
CA THR A 51 0.36 7.98 -18.13
C THR A 51 -0.87 7.56 -18.93
N ASP A 52 -0.90 7.93 -20.21
CA ASP A 52 -1.87 7.42 -21.20
C ASP A 52 -1.32 6.17 -21.93
N VAL A 53 -0.04 5.83 -21.73
CA VAL A 53 0.61 4.66 -22.32
C VAL A 53 0.80 3.61 -21.24
N LEU A 54 0.09 2.48 -21.38
CA LEU A 54 0.02 1.42 -20.36
C LEU A 54 0.90 0.20 -20.68
N ASP A 55 1.29 0.01 -21.93
CA ASP A 55 1.88 -1.23 -22.42
C ASP A 55 3.40 -1.18 -22.61
N ARG A 56 4.02 -0.02 -22.36
CA ARG A 56 5.47 0.21 -22.46
C ARG A 56 5.89 1.43 -21.66
N LEU A 57 7.20 1.54 -21.40
CA LEU A 57 7.82 2.78 -20.96
C LEU A 57 7.94 3.73 -22.16
N ASP A 58 7.34 4.91 -22.08
CA ASP A 58 7.30 5.87 -23.20
C ASP A 58 7.71 7.27 -22.75
N TYR A 59 8.92 7.69 -23.15
CA TYR A 59 9.47 9.01 -22.83
C TYR A 59 8.87 10.16 -23.68
N ASN A 60 7.95 9.85 -24.60
CA ASN A 60 7.18 10.86 -25.33
C ASN A 60 5.81 11.12 -24.69
N ALA A 61 5.37 10.24 -23.80
CA ALA A 61 4.13 10.38 -23.04
C ALA A 61 4.38 11.11 -21.73
N SER A 62 3.64 12.19 -21.49
CA SER A 62 3.77 12.97 -20.27
C SER A 62 3.42 12.11 -19.05
N SER A 63 4.36 11.92 -18.12
CA SER A 63 4.22 11.05 -16.95
C SER A 63 5.22 11.42 -15.85
N TYR A 64 5.01 10.87 -14.65
CA TYR A 64 6.05 10.86 -13.61
C TYR A 64 6.66 9.47 -13.53
N LEU A 65 7.98 9.39 -13.57
CA LEU A 65 8.72 8.14 -13.43
C LEU A 65 9.37 8.13 -12.05
N VAL A 66 9.04 7.12 -11.25
CA VAL A 66 9.66 6.85 -9.95
C VAL A 66 10.47 5.57 -10.10
N PHE A 67 11.79 5.73 -10.17
CA PHE A 67 12.74 4.63 -10.18
C PHE A 67 13.00 4.22 -8.74
N LEU A 68 12.49 3.06 -8.34
CA LEU A 68 12.71 2.44 -7.04
C LEU A 68 13.76 1.35 -7.18
N GLY A 69 14.78 1.37 -6.34
CA GLY A 69 15.76 0.30 -6.26
C GLY A 69 16.12 -0.06 -4.83
N SER A 70 16.89 -1.13 -4.64
CA SER A 70 17.27 -1.67 -3.33
C SER A 70 18.04 -0.73 -2.39
N GLY A 71 18.36 0.50 -2.81
CA GLY A 71 19.03 1.48 -1.96
C GLY A 71 18.71 2.92 -2.28
N PHE A 72 17.76 3.17 -3.19
CA PHE A 72 17.46 4.52 -3.65
C PHE A 72 16.06 4.65 -4.22
N VAL A 73 15.63 5.90 -4.30
CA VAL A 73 14.51 6.34 -5.13
C VAL A 73 14.97 7.53 -5.95
N ASN A 74 14.62 7.54 -7.23
CA ASN A 74 14.87 8.64 -8.14
C ASN A 74 13.57 9.04 -8.85
N VAL A 75 13.30 10.35 -8.91
CA VAL A 75 12.03 10.86 -9.44
C VAL A 75 12.28 11.80 -10.61
N GLN A 76 11.58 11.53 -11.72
CA GLN A 76 11.62 12.31 -12.94
C GLN A 76 10.21 12.67 -13.39
N ARG A 77 10.08 13.82 -14.05
CA ARG A 77 8.94 14.11 -14.92
C ARG A 77 9.37 13.95 -16.37
N VAL A 78 8.61 13.18 -17.13
CA VAL A 78 8.62 13.24 -18.58
C VAL A 78 7.49 14.14 -19.04
N GLN A 79 7.77 15.06 -19.96
CA GLN A 79 6.76 15.92 -20.54
C GLN A 79 6.93 15.93 -22.07
N SER A 80 5.86 15.58 -22.77
CA SER A 80 5.85 15.57 -24.23
C SER A 80 6.25 16.94 -24.79
N GLY A 81 7.23 16.98 -25.69
CA GLY A 81 7.78 18.22 -26.27
C GLY A 81 8.73 19.02 -25.36
N PHE A 82 8.86 18.68 -24.08
CA PHE A 82 9.75 19.36 -23.12
C PHE A 82 10.85 18.45 -22.54
N GLY A 83 10.80 17.15 -22.82
CA GLY A 83 11.81 16.17 -22.42
C GLY A 83 11.68 15.75 -20.95
N VAL A 84 12.82 15.34 -20.38
CA VAL A 84 12.93 14.83 -19.00
C VAL A 84 13.36 15.96 -18.06
N LEU A 85 12.66 16.11 -16.94
CA LEU A 85 13.06 16.94 -15.80
C LEU A 85 13.37 16.04 -14.60
N GLN A 86 14.57 16.16 -14.08
CA GLN A 86 15.00 15.49 -12.85
C GLN A 86 14.46 16.24 -11.63
N LEU A 87 13.65 15.59 -10.79
CA LEU A 87 13.06 16.21 -9.59
C LEU A 87 13.90 15.96 -8.33
N GLY A 88 14.58 14.82 -8.28
CA GLY A 88 15.54 14.53 -7.22
C GLY A 88 15.74 13.04 -6.98
N GLN A 89 16.72 12.74 -6.13
CA GLN A 89 17.06 11.39 -5.71
C GLN A 89 17.18 11.36 -4.19
N SER A 90 16.85 10.24 -3.57
CA SER A 90 17.06 10.01 -2.15
C SER A 90 17.61 8.61 -1.91
N ALA A 91 18.46 8.48 -0.89
CA ALA A 91 19.00 7.20 -0.47
C ALA A 91 18.01 6.48 0.45
N LEU A 92 17.88 5.17 0.23
CA LEU A 92 17.06 4.24 1.02
C LEU A 92 17.96 3.10 1.55
N PRO A 93 19.01 3.41 2.35
CA PRO A 93 20.01 2.42 2.75
C PRO A 93 19.43 1.25 3.57
N GLU A 94 18.28 1.44 4.20
CA GLU A 94 17.54 0.39 4.92
C GLU A 94 17.05 -0.74 4.01
N LEU A 95 16.80 -0.47 2.73
CA LEU A 95 16.36 -1.49 1.77
C LEU A 95 17.48 -2.46 1.37
N LEU A 96 18.75 -2.05 1.49
CA LEU A 96 19.91 -2.91 1.16
C LEU A 96 20.04 -4.13 2.08
N LYS A 97 19.37 -4.09 3.24
CA LYS A 97 19.38 -5.16 4.25
C LYS A 97 18.07 -5.94 4.30
N LYS A 98 17.17 -5.69 3.34
CA LYS A 98 15.83 -6.27 3.28
C LYS A 98 15.63 -6.99 1.95
N ASN A 99 14.64 -7.85 1.95
CA ASN A 99 14.11 -8.55 0.79
C ASN A 99 12.60 -8.32 0.62
N HIS A 100 12.02 -7.44 1.45
CA HIS A 100 10.62 -7.07 1.44
C HIS A 100 10.45 -5.67 2.05
N ALA A 101 9.52 -4.88 1.53
CA ALA A 101 9.09 -3.61 2.12
C ALA A 101 7.68 -3.20 1.66
N HIS A 102 6.99 -2.44 2.52
CA HIS A 102 5.75 -1.74 2.20
C HIS A 102 6.07 -0.33 1.68
N PHE A 103 5.47 0.04 0.56
CA PHE A 103 5.65 1.35 -0.07
C PHE A 103 4.31 2.10 -0.09
N GLU A 104 4.33 3.34 0.35
CA GLU A 104 3.23 4.30 0.19
C GLU A 104 3.72 5.49 -0.64
N LEU A 105 3.23 5.59 -1.87
CA LEU A 105 3.53 6.70 -2.78
C LEU A 105 2.30 7.60 -2.89
N ARG A 106 2.45 8.89 -2.60
CA ARG A 106 1.37 9.88 -2.72
C ARG A 106 1.73 10.91 -3.77
N ALA A 107 0.81 11.17 -4.68
CA ALA A 107 0.90 12.25 -5.64
C ALA A 107 -0.10 13.33 -5.25
N LEU A 108 0.40 14.43 -4.70
CA LEU A 108 -0.40 15.56 -4.21
C LEU A 108 -0.44 16.63 -5.30
N LYS A 109 -1.44 16.56 -6.19
CA LYS A 109 -1.53 17.45 -7.36
C LYS A 109 -1.68 18.91 -6.98
N ASP A 110 -2.53 19.22 -6.00
CA ASP A 110 -2.75 20.59 -5.54
C ASP A 110 -1.50 21.23 -4.91
N GLN A 111 -0.60 20.38 -4.41
CA GLN A 111 0.67 20.79 -3.84
C GLN A 111 1.83 20.59 -4.80
N SER A 112 1.61 20.11 -6.02
CA SER A 112 2.69 19.80 -6.97
C SER A 112 3.79 18.90 -6.39
N THR A 113 3.45 17.96 -5.50
CA THR A 113 4.43 17.18 -4.70
C THR A 113 4.21 15.69 -4.87
N LEU A 114 5.30 14.94 -5.02
CA LEU A 114 5.33 13.49 -4.82
C LEU A 114 5.91 13.20 -3.44
N GLU A 115 5.28 12.29 -2.71
CA GLU A 115 5.76 11.79 -1.42
C GLU A 115 5.94 10.28 -1.47
N LEU A 116 7.00 9.78 -0.83
CA LEU A 116 7.21 8.35 -0.62
C LEU A 116 7.42 8.06 0.86
N ARG A 117 6.81 7.00 1.36
CA ARG A 117 7.12 6.39 2.64
C ARG A 117 7.41 4.90 2.44
N VAL A 118 8.37 4.39 3.20
CA VAL A 118 8.77 2.99 3.20
C VAL A 118 8.64 2.45 4.63
N ASP A 119 7.91 1.35 4.82
CA ASP A 119 7.69 0.69 6.11
C ASP A 119 7.29 1.64 7.26
N GLY A 120 6.42 2.63 6.98
CA GLY A 120 5.99 3.61 7.98
C GLY A 120 7.06 4.64 8.38
N GLY A 121 8.25 4.60 7.76
CA GLY A 121 9.40 5.45 8.05
C GLY A 121 9.22 6.94 7.68
N PRO A 122 10.34 7.68 7.50
CA PRO A 122 10.27 9.09 7.14
C PRO A 122 9.66 9.30 5.74
N VAL A 123 9.09 10.49 5.53
CA VAL A 123 8.53 10.90 4.24
C VAL A 123 9.62 11.54 3.39
N TYR A 124 9.84 11.00 2.21
CA TYR A 124 10.66 11.60 1.16
C TYR A 124 9.76 12.44 0.24
N ARG A 125 10.21 13.64 -0.16
CA ARG A 125 9.38 14.62 -0.89
C ARG A 125 10.10 15.19 -2.10
N TRP A 126 9.38 15.29 -3.22
CA TRP A 126 9.85 15.95 -4.43
C TRP A 126 8.80 16.93 -4.94
N LYS A 127 9.16 18.21 -5.02
CA LYS A 127 8.30 19.28 -5.52
C LYS A 127 8.57 19.51 -7.00
N ASP A 128 7.53 19.48 -7.81
CA ASP A 128 7.56 19.98 -9.18
C ASP A 128 7.18 21.46 -9.21
N ALA A 129 8.17 22.33 -9.41
CA ALA A 129 7.96 23.78 -9.45
C ALA A 129 7.01 24.24 -10.57
N ARG A 130 6.78 23.40 -11.59
CA ARG A 130 5.86 23.68 -12.71
C ARG A 130 4.47 23.06 -12.52
N GLY A 131 4.23 22.32 -11.43
CA GLY A 131 2.98 21.60 -11.20
C GLY A 131 3.05 20.11 -11.56
N LEU A 132 2.17 19.30 -10.95
CA LEU A 132 1.92 17.93 -11.40
C LEU A 132 1.03 17.94 -12.66
N LEU A 133 1.65 18.23 -13.82
CA LEU A 133 0.95 18.58 -15.06
C LEU A 133 0.34 17.39 -15.82
N THR A 134 0.73 16.16 -15.49
CA THR A 134 0.34 14.96 -16.23
C THR A 134 -1.08 14.53 -15.86
N GLN A 135 -1.88 14.15 -16.86
CA GLN A 135 -3.33 13.88 -16.70
C GLN A 135 -3.74 12.47 -17.11
N GLY A 136 -2.78 11.64 -17.52
CA GLY A 136 -3.06 10.27 -17.89
C GLY A 136 -3.68 9.51 -16.72
N PRO A 137 -4.62 8.60 -16.95
CA PRO A 137 -5.35 7.93 -15.88
C PRO A 137 -4.65 6.65 -15.39
N GLY A 138 -3.54 6.29 -16.04
CA GLY A 138 -2.82 5.04 -15.85
C GLY A 138 -1.74 5.07 -14.78
N ILE A 139 -1.56 3.91 -14.16
CA ILE A 139 -0.37 3.57 -13.38
C ILE A 139 0.25 2.30 -13.97
N VAL A 140 1.57 2.30 -14.11
CA VAL A 140 2.35 1.18 -14.65
C VAL A 140 3.44 0.80 -13.66
N PHE A 141 3.60 -0.50 -13.44
CA PHE A 141 4.73 -1.14 -12.78
C PHE A 141 5.60 -1.77 -13.86
N PHE A 142 6.85 -1.31 -13.97
CA PHE A 142 7.77 -1.77 -14.99
C PHE A 142 9.07 -2.27 -14.32
N PRO A 143 9.19 -3.58 -14.06
CA PRO A 143 10.34 -4.14 -13.36
C PRO A 143 11.55 -4.11 -14.29
N GLN A 144 12.72 -3.75 -13.76
CA GLN A 144 13.99 -3.90 -14.46
C GLN A 144 14.61 -5.20 -13.96
N LEU A 145 14.36 -6.30 -14.68
CA LEU A 145 14.97 -7.58 -14.38
C LEU A 145 16.23 -7.75 -15.22
N ASP A 146 17.38 -7.91 -14.55
CA ASP A 146 18.65 -8.31 -15.13
C ASP A 146 19.13 -9.65 -14.54
N ASN A 147 20.32 -10.11 -14.93
CA ASN A 147 20.87 -11.39 -14.46
C ASN A 147 21.23 -11.40 -12.95
N SER A 148 21.28 -10.24 -12.30
CA SER A 148 21.51 -10.08 -10.85
C SER A 148 20.23 -9.85 -10.05
N SER A 149 19.15 -9.52 -10.77
CA SER A 149 17.81 -9.31 -10.25
C SER A 149 17.17 -10.67 -10.01
N GLY A 150 16.90 -10.98 -8.75
CA GLY A 150 16.14 -12.17 -8.41
C GLY A 150 14.66 -12.00 -8.73
N ARG A 151 13.84 -12.91 -8.23
CA ARG A 151 12.37 -12.81 -8.37
C ARG A 151 11.85 -11.56 -7.70
N LEU A 152 10.87 -10.93 -8.35
CA LEU A 152 10.16 -9.76 -7.84
C LEU A 152 8.67 -10.09 -7.72
N SER A 153 8.11 -9.87 -6.54
CA SER A 153 6.70 -10.11 -6.23
C SER A 153 6.06 -8.83 -5.74
N LEU A 154 4.92 -8.47 -6.34
CA LEU A 154 4.12 -7.29 -6.02
C LEU A 154 2.79 -7.74 -5.44
N SER A 155 2.45 -7.29 -4.25
CA SER A 155 1.22 -7.68 -3.56
C SER A 155 0.55 -6.50 -2.85
N ASP A 156 -0.65 -6.74 -2.34
CA ASP A 156 -1.44 -5.76 -1.58
C ASP A 156 -1.56 -4.37 -2.23
N LEU A 157 -1.61 -4.36 -3.57
CA LEU A 157 -1.72 -3.15 -4.39
C LEU A 157 -3.06 -2.43 -4.17
N ARG A 158 -2.99 -1.15 -3.82
CA ARG A 158 -4.14 -0.27 -3.63
C ARG A 158 -3.89 1.07 -4.30
N VAL A 159 -4.92 1.57 -4.99
CA VAL A 159 -4.93 2.89 -5.60
C VAL A 159 -6.19 3.61 -5.14
N CYS A 160 -6.02 4.76 -4.51
CA CYS A 160 -7.12 5.58 -3.99
C CYS A 160 -6.98 7.02 -4.48
N SER A 161 -8.11 7.69 -4.70
CA SER A 161 -8.13 9.15 -4.69
C SER A 161 -7.72 9.64 -3.31
N TRP A 162 -6.89 10.67 -3.23
CA TRP A 162 -6.39 11.19 -1.97
C TRP A 162 -6.81 12.65 -1.80
N ASP A 163 -7.59 12.94 -0.77
CA ASP A 163 -7.99 14.28 -0.33
C ASP A 163 -7.49 14.61 1.08
N GLY A 164 -6.70 13.71 1.69
CA GLY A 164 -6.18 13.86 3.04
C GLY A 164 -5.12 14.96 3.16
N PRO A 165 -5.00 15.60 4.34
CA PRO A 165 -3.94 16.55 4.59
C PRO A 165 -2.58 15.85 4.54
N THR A 166 -1.55 16.55 4.07
CA THR A 166 -0.17 16.09 4.19
C THR A 166 0.14 15.86 5.66
N GLU A 167 0.73 14.70 5.98
CA GLU A 167 1.29 14.52 7.33
C GLU A 167 2.37 15.57 7.52
N SER A 168 2.21 16.42 8.54
CA SER A 168 3.28 17.31 8.98
C SER A 168 4.54 16.48 9.21
N GLU A 169 5.71 17.04 8.90
CA GLU A 169 6.99 16.40 9.25
C GLU A 169 6.88 15.86 10.66
N ALA A 170 7.22 14.57 10.83
CA ALA A 170 7.13 13.89 12.10
C ALA A 170 7.70 14.83 13.16
N THR A 171 6.81 15.37 14.01
CA THR A 171 7.26 16.24 15.09
C THR A 171 8.23 15.40 15.88
N THR A 172 9.42 15.91 16.13
CA THR A 172 10.47 15.27 16.95
C THR A 172 10.01 14.96 18.37
N ASN A 173 8.78 15.36 18.74
CA ASN A 173 8.12 14.95 19.94
C ASN A 173 7.56 13.53 19.78
N PRO A 174 7.88 12.61 20.71
CA PRO A 174 7.19 11.33 20.75
C PRO A 174 5.67 11.56 20.79
N PRO A 175 4.87 10.72 20.10
CA PRO A 175 3.42 10.82 20.17
C PRO A 175 2.99 10.80 21.65
N PRO A 176 2.00 11.63 22.05
CA PRO A 176 1.48 11.61 23.41
C PRO A 176 1.03 10.19 23.77
N ALA A 177 1.33 9.72 24.98
CA ALA A 177 0.87 8.41 25.45
C ALA A 177 -0.67 8.35 25.46
N GLY A 178 -1.24 7.22 25.01
CA GLY A 178 -2.67 7.01 24.80
C GLY A 178 -3.09 7.11 23.34
N ASP A 179 -4.25 6.53 23.04
CA ASP A 179 -4.80 6.56 21.69
C ASP A 179 -5.09 8.01 21.26
N TRP A 180 -4.89 8.29 19.99
CA TRP A 180 -4.98 9.61 19.41
C TRP A 180 -6.02 9.63 18.29
N VAL A 181 -6.80 10.72 18.22
CA VAL A 181 -7.87 10.93 17.24
C VAL A 181 -7.72 12.30 16.61
N ARG A 182 -7.77 12.36 15.27
CA ARG A 182 -7.90 13.61 14.51
C ARG A 182 -9.31 13.78 13.99
N LEU A 183 -9.82 14.99 14.13
CA LEU A 183 -11.13 15.39 13.64
C LEU A 183 -11.05 16.13 12.30
N VAL A 184 -12.17 16.20 11.58
CA VAL A 184 -12.31 16.90 10.30
C VAL A 184 -11.97 18.40 10.36
N ASN A 185 -12.10 19.01 11.54
CA ASN A 185 -11.68 20.40 11.80
C ASN A 185 -10.21 20.51 12.25
N HIS A 186 -9.43 19.44 12.09
CA HIS A 186 -8.02 19.30 12.49
C HIS A 186 -7.74 19.32 13.99
N ASP A 187 -8.78 19.34 14.83
CA ASP A 187 -8.62 19.13 16.28
C ASP A 187 -8.05 17.74 16.54
N GLN A 188 -7.23 17.67 17.58
CA GLN A 188 -6.57 16.44 18.02
C GLN A 188 -6.99 16.13 19.46
N LEU A 189 -7.26 14.85 19.71
CA LEU A 189 -7.64 14.36 21.01
C LEU A 189 -6.78 13.16 21.38
N THR A 190 -6.34 13.10 22.64
CA THR A 190 -5.64 11.94 23.21
C THR A 190 -6.46 11.37 24.37
N GLY A 191 -6.59 10.05 24.43
CA GLY A 191 -7.32 9.34 25.47
C GLY A 191 -7.33 7.83 25.24
N THR A 192 -8.18 7.10 25.97
CA THR A 192 -8.41 5.68 25.73
C THR A 192 -9.66 5.50 24.87
N LEU A 193 -9.53 4.86 23.71
CA LEU A 193 -10.67 4.47 22.90
C LEU A 193 -11.43 3.32 23.58
N ARG A 194 -12.75 3.49 23.74
CA ARG A 194 -13.62 2.45 24.30
C ARG A 194 -14.32 1.62 23.24
N GLY A 195 -14.53 2.20 22.06
CA GLY A 195 -15.15 1.50 20.95
C GLY A 195 -16.01 2.43 20.10
N VAL A 196 -16.76 1.82 19.19
CA VAL A 196 -17.70 2.49 18.30
C VAL A 196 -19.09 1.91 18.55
N HIS A 197 -20.05 2.76 18.90
CA HIS A 197 -21.45 2.38 19.10
C HIS A 197 -22.36 3.45 18.50
N ASP A 198 -23.45 3.06 17.84
CA ASP A 198 -24.44 3.97 17.21
C ASP A 198 -23.82 5.06 16.31
N GLY A 199 -22.77 4.71 15.56
CA GLY A 199 -22.06 5.65 14.67
C GLY A 199 -21.23 6.72 15.39
N LYS A 200 -20.95 6.54 16.68
CA LYS A 200 -20.11 7.41 17.50
C LYS A 200 -18.91 6.64 18.03
N LEU A 201 -17.75 7.28 17.99
CA LEU A 201 -16.53 6.85 18.64
C LEU A 201 -16.51 7.37 20.08
N THR A 202 -16.39 6.47 21.06
CA THR A 202 -16.26 6.85 22.47
C THR A 202 -14.78 6.91 22.86
N VAL A 203 -14.33 8.08 23.30
CA VAL A 203 -12.97 8.31 23.78
C VAL A 203 -13.01 8.85 25.21
N VAL A 204 -12.27 8.20 26.11
CA VAL A 204 -12.15 8.62 27.51
C VAL A 204 -10.84 9.39 27.65
N THR A 205 -10.92 10.69 27.88
CA THR A 205 -9.76 11.53 28.20
C THR A 205 -9.56 11.60 29.71
N ALA A 206 -8.48 12.26 30.15
CA ALA A 206 -8.23 12.48 31.58
C ALA A 206 -9.33 13.32 32.27
N GLN A 207 -10.10 14.10 31.50
CA GLN A 207 -11.09 15.04 32.04
C GLN A 207 -12.53 14.58 31.82
N THR A 208 -12.82 13.85 30.74
CA THR A 208 -14.20 13.49 30.39
C THR A 208 -14.28 12.33 29.40
N GLN A 209 -15.46 11.74 29.29
CA GLN A 209 -15.81 10.83 28.21
C GLN A 209 -16.48 11.61 27.08
N LEU A 210 -16.01 11.40 25.85
CA LEU A 210 -16.51 12.06 24.65
C LEU A 210 -17.07 11.04 23.68
N ASP A 211 -18.30 11.26 23.22
CA ASP A 211 -18.90 10.51 22.12
C ASP A 211 -18.85 11.36 20.85
N ILE A 212 -17.93 11.01 19.94
CA ILE A 212 -17.61 11.77 18.74
C ILE A 212 -18.31 11.10 17.55
N PRO A 213 -19.17 11.78 16.78
CA PRO A 213 -19.73 11.21 15.56
C PRO A 213 -18.61 10.77 14.61
N LEU A 214 -18.67 9.53 14.09
CA LEU A 214 -17.64 9.01 13.18
C LEU A 214 -17.45 9.87 11.94
N SER A 215 -18.50 10.54 11.47
CA SER A 215 -18.46 11.52 10.38
C SER A 215 -17.52 12.70 10.63
N ARG A 216 -17.12 12.93 11.88
CA ARG A 216 -16.15 13.96 12.27
C ARG A 216 -14.74 13.43 12.49
N VAL A 217 -14.51 12.12 12.41
CA VAL A 217 -13.20 11.51 12.67
C VAL A 217 -12.49 11.26 11.35
N THR A 218 -11.27 11.78 11.20
CA THR A 218 -10.43 11.57 10.00
C THR A 218 -9.33 10.55 10.24
N GLN A 219 -8.85 10.39 11.47
CA GLN A 219 -7.75 9.48 11.78
C GLN A 219 -7.84 8.99 13.22
N ILE A 220 -7.51 7.73 13.43
CA ILE A 220 -7.33 7.11 14.74
C ILE A 220 -5.96 6.45 14.74
N LEU A 221 -5.13 6.77 15.72
CA LEU A 221 -3.84 6.15 16.00
C LEU A 221 -3.95 5.49 17.37
N LEU A 222 -3.84 4.17 17.44
CA LEU A 222 -3.86 3.45 18.72
C LEU A 222 -2.44 3.41 19.30
N ASP A 223 -2.33 3.62 20.61
CA ASP A 223 -1.05 3.50 21.31
C ASP A 223 -0.74 2.01 21.49
N ASN A 224 0.22 1.49 20.73
CA ASN A 224 0.69 0.09 20.86
C ASN A 224 1.32 -0.07 22.27
N ALA A 225 1.05 -1.07 23.12
CA ALA A 225 0.83 -2.50 22.89
C ALA A 225 0.25 -3.18 24.18
N PRO A 226 -0.24 -4.45 24.14
CA PRO A 226 0.57 -5.59 23.77
C PRO A 226 0.16 -6.25 22.44
N THR A 227 1.14 -6.98 21.93
CA THR A 227 1.15 -8.08 20.96
C THR A 227 0.13 -9.20 21.19
N ASN A 228 -1.06 -8.91 21.73
CA ASN A 228 -2.21 -9.78 21.54
C ASN A 228 -2.74 -9.57 20.12
N ARG A 229 -2.00 -10.09 19.14
CA ARG A 229 -2.69 -10.67 17.99
C ARG A 229 -3.69 -11.65 18.63
N PRO A 230 -5.01 -11.43 18.53
CA PRO A 230 -5.94 -12.42 19.04
C PRO A 230 -5.50 -13.75 18.45
N PRO A 231 -5.38 -14.83 19.25
CA PRO A 231 -5.00 -16.12 18.70
C PRO A 231 -5.93 -16.39 17.52
N THR A 232 -5.34 -16.58 16.35
CA THR A 232 -6.08 -16.80 15.10
C THR A 232 -6.91 -18.05 15.31
N SER A 233 -8.19 -17.89 15.62
CA SER A 233 -9.10 -19.01 15.71
C SER A 233 -9.38 -19.47 14.28
N PRO A 234 -9.62 -20.77 14.05
CA PRO A 234 -9.98 -21.27 12.72
C PRO A 234 -11.24 -20.59 12.14
N ARG A 235 -12.07 -19.97 12.99
CA ARG A 235 -13.29 -19.24 12.60
C ARG A 235 -13.07 -17.74 12.41
N GLN A 236 -11.89 -17.22 12.75
CA GLN A 236 -11.59 -15.81 12.55
C GLN A 236 -11.34 -15.55 11.07
N THR A 237 -12.00 -14.52 10.56
CA THR A 237 -11.93 -14.06 9.18
C THR A 237 -11.35 -12.65 9.17
N ARG A 238 -10.48 -12.34 8.21
CA ARG A 238 -10.03 -10.97 7.95
C ARG A 238 -10.73 -10.41 6.73
N ALA A 239 -11.45 -9.31 6.92
CA ALA A 239 -12.02 -8.50 5.84
C ALA A 239 -11.07 -7.36 5.51
N PHE A 240 -10.65 -7.29 4.25
CA PHE A 240 -9.82 -6.21 3.72
C PHE A 240 -10.73 -5.24 2.95
N PHE A 241 -10.67 -3.96 3.30
CA PHE A 241 -11.52 -2.92 2.70
C PHE A 241 -10.76 -2.11 1.66
N ALA A 242 -11.51 -1.42 0.78
CA ALA A 242 -10.96 -0.60 -0.30
C ALA A 242 -9.96 0.47 0.18
N GLY A 243 -10.14 1.02 1.39
CA GLY A 243 -9.24 2.01 2.00
C GLY A 243 -8.08 1.41 2.80
N GLY A 244 -7.81 0.11 2.64
CA GLY A 244 -6.68 -0.55 3.28
C GLY A 244 -6.88 -1.01 4.72
N THR A 245 -8.01 -0.64 5.33
CA THR A 245 -8.43 -1.16 6.63
C THR A 245 -8.56 -2.68 6.59
N ILE A 246 -8.11 -3.34 7.65
CA ILE A 246 -8.31 -4.77 7.88
C ILE A 246 -9.15 -4.91 9.14
N LEU A 247 -10.28 -5.59 9.05
CA LEU A 247 -11.11 -5.93 10.19
C LEU A 247 -11.05 -7.43 10.43
N SER A 248 -10.67 -7.82 11.65
CA SER A 248 -10.81 -9.20 12.12
C SER A 248 -12.20 -9.38 12.74
N LEU A 249 -12.95 -10.37 12.25
CA LEU A 249 -14.23 -10.78 12.80
C LEU A 249 -14.46 -12.29 12.67
N GLN A 250 -15.24 -12.86 13.57
CA GLN A 250 -15.87 -14.16 13.33
C GLN A 250 -17.07 -13.92 12.41
N LEU A 251 -16.95 -14.34 11.15
CA LEU A 251 -18.03 -14.21 10.17
C LEU A 251 -19.22 -15.07 10.58
N GLU A 252 -20.40 -14.47 10.66
CA GLU A 252 -21.66 -15.15 11.00
C GLU A 252 -22.52 -15.37 9.76
N GLN A 253 -22.73 -14.32 8.96
CA GLN A 253 -23.58 -14.38 7.79
C GLN A 253 -23.09 -13.42 6.70
N TRP A 254 -23.25 -13.84 5.44
CA TRP A 254 -23.17 -12.94 4.29
C TRP A 254 -24.43 -13.14 3.45
N GLU A 255 -25.29 -12.14 3.42
CA GLU A 255 -26.51 -12.15 2.62
C GLU A 255 -26.61 -10.89 1.76
N GLY A 256 -26.55 -11.07 0.44
CA GLY A 256 -26.62 -9.99 -0.53
C GLY A 256 -25.57 -8.89 -0.28
N GLN A 257 -26.06 -7.71 0.10
CA GLN A 257 -25.21 -6.53 0.34
C GLN A 257 -24.73 -6.38 1.78
N GLN A 258 -24.99 -7.36 2.66
CA GLN A 258 -24.65 -7.29 4.07
C GLN A 258 -23.79 -8.47 4.52
N VAL A 259 -22.78 -8.16 5.34
CA VAL A 259 -21.88 -9.09 6.01
C VAL A 259 -21.96 -8.83 7.50
N SER A 260 -22.36 -9.82 8.30
CA SER A 260 -22.41 -9.70 9.75
C SER A 260 -21.42 -10.64 10.44
N GLY A 261 -20.99 -10.23 11.62
CA GLY A 261 -20.15 -11.05 12.47
C GLY A 261 -19.67 -10.35 13.72
N GLN A 262 -18.96 -11.08 14.56
CA GLN A 262 -18.48 -10.62 15.86
C GLN A 262 -17.01 -10.19 15.76
N SER A 263 -16.68 -8.95 16.12
CA SER A 263 -15.31 -8.47 16.31
C SER A 263 -14.95 -8.46 17.80
N ASP A 264 -13.74 -8.89 18.13
CA ASP A 264 -13.23 -8.83 19.51
C ASP A 264 -13.10 -7.39 20.03
N ILE A 265 -12.93 -6.42 19.11
CA ILE A 265 -12.74 -5.00 19.44
C ILE A 265 -14.06 -4.25 19.42
N PHE A 266 -14.90 -4.49 18.41
CA PHE A 266 -16.09 -3.68 18.15
C PHE A 266 -17.42 -4.38 18.48
N GLY A 267 -17.39 -5.64 18.94
CA GLY A 267 -18.59 -6.41 19.20
C GLY A 267 -19.28 -6.87 17.90
N HIS A 268 -20.60 -7.03 17.94
CA HIS A 268 -21.36 -7.45 16.77
C HIS A 268 -21.41 -6.34 15.73
N LEU A 269 -21.09 -6.65 14.49
CA LEU A 269 -21.05 -5.72 13.37
C LEU A 269 -21.93 -6.21 12.23
N ALA A 270 -22.56 -5.26 11.52
CA ALA A 270 -23.22 -5.47 10.24
C ALA A 270 -22.64 -4.47 9.24
N LEU A 271 -21.98 -4.98 8.21
CA LEU A 271 -21.19 -4.22 7.25
C LEU A 271 -21.81 -4.35 5.88
N ARG A 272 -21.72 -3.29 5.07
CA ARG A 272 -22.02 -3.41 3.63
C ARG A 272 -20.92 -4.24 2.97
N SER A 273 -21.29 -5.13 2.05
CA SER A 273 -20.33 -5.99 1.35
C SER A 273 -19.52 -5.25 0.29
N GLN A 274 -20.08 -4.20 -0.32
CA GLN A 274 -19.45 -3.42 -1.40
C GLN A 274 -18.01 -2.93 -1.12
N PRO A 275 -17.67 -2.38 0.06
CA PRO A 275 -16.30 -1.93 0.36
C PRO A 275 -15.32 -3.08 0.66
N ILE A 276 -15.79 -4.32 0.87
CA ILE A 276 -14.93 -5.48 1.16
C ILE A 276 -14.32 -5.99 -0.15
N ARG A 277 -12.99 -6.03 -0.20
CA ARG A 277 -12.20 -6.45 -1.37
C ARG A 277 -11.71 -7.90 -1.29
N ARG A 278 -11.40 -8.37 -0.08
CA ARG A 278 -10.90 -9.71 0.18
C ARG A 278 -11.42 -10.18 1.52
N LEU A 279 -11.85 -11.43 1.60
CA LEU A 279 -11.98 -12.17 2.86
C LEU A 279 -10.89 -13.23 2.91
N GLN A 280 -10.18 -13.29 4.03
CA GLN A 280 -9.21 -14.33 4.31
C GLN A 280 -9.72 -15.21 5.45
N PHE A 281 -9.82 -16.51 5.16
CA PHE A 281 -10.24 -17.56 6.09
C PHE A 281 -9.03 -18.43 6.47
N ASN A 282 -9.20 -19.29 7.48
CA ASN A 282 -8.18 -20.25 7.91
C ASN A 282 -6.82 -19.58 8.23
N LEU A 283 -6.88 -18.53 9.06
CA LEU A 283 -5.70 -17.71 9.40
C LEU A 283 -4.61 -18.49 10.17
N ASP A 284 -4.94 -19.69 10.63
CA ASP A 284 -4.07 -20.67 11.28
C ASP A 284 -3.23 -21.49 10.28
N ARG A 285 -3.58 -21.49 9.00
CA ARG A 285 -2.75 -22.09 7.96
C ARG A 285 -1.72 -21.07 7.50
N SER A 286 -0.44 -21.35 7.76
CA SER A 286 0.64 -20.69 7.04
C SER A 286 0.40 -20.85 5.55
N ALA A 287 0.51 -19.78 4.77
CA ALA A 287 0.69 -19.93 3.33
C ALA A 287 1.86 -20.92 3.13
N PRO A 288 1.77 -21.88 2.20
CA PRO A 288 2.90 -22.75 1.91
C PRO A 288 4.10 -21.84 1.63
N ASP A 289 5.22 -22.11 2.31
CA ASP A 289 6.43 -21.29 2.28
C ASP A 289 6.63 -20.64 0.91
N ASP A 290 6.76 -19.31 0.89
CA ASP A 290 7.34 -18.54 -0.22
C ASP A 290 8.85 -18.84 -0.35
N ALA A 291 9.25 -20.09 -0.16
CA ALA A 291 10.51 -20.58 -0.67
C ALA A 291 10.39 -20.59 -2.20
N PRO A 292 11.32 -19.96 -2.95
CA PRO A 292 11.44 -20.28 -4.35
C PRO A 292 11.56 -21.81 -4.47
N PRO A 293 10.90 -22.47 -5.44
CA PRO A 293 11.19 -23.86 -5.73
C PRO A 293 12.70 -23.97 -5.82
N ALA A 294 13.28 -24.84 -5.00
CA ALA A 294 14.70 -25.12 -5.05
C ALA A 294 15.05 -25.33 -6.52
N ALA A 295 16.07 -24.61 -7.00
CA ALA A 295 16.65 -24.90 -8.28
C ALA A 295 16.95 -26.40 -8.29
N SER A 296 16.20 -27.15 -9.09
CA SER A 296 16.51 -28.55 -9.37
C SER A 296 17.80 -28.56 -10.17
N ALA A 297 18.92 -28.49 -9.48
CA ALA A 297 20.21 -28.84 -10.01
C ALA A 297 20.39 -30.35 -9.77
N LYS A 298 20.60 -31.05 -10.89
CA LYS A 298 20.97 -32.45 -11.09
C LYS A 298 19.82 -33.46 -11.14
N ASP A 299 19.55 -33.90 -12.37
CA ASP A 299 19.87 -35.28 -12.70
C ASP A 299 20.79 -35.32 -13.93
N GLU A 300 22.04 -35.70 -13.67
CA GLU A 300 22.85 -36.40 -14.67
C GLU A 300 22.24 -37.80 -14.80
N GLY A 301 21.85 -38.19 -16.01
CA GLY A 301 21.27 -39.50 -16.26
C GLY A 301 21.19 -39.78 -17.74
N ALA A 302 22.27 -40.35 -18.26
CA ALA A 302 22.39 -40.91 -19.60
C ALA A 302 21.22 -41.82 -19.97
N TRP A 303 20.81 -41.75 -21.24
CA TRP A 303 20.38 -42.93 -22.01
C TRP A 303 20.89 -42.79 -23.43
N ASP A 304 21.73 -43.75 -23.81
CA ASP A 304 22.17 -44.04 -25.17
C ASP A 304 20.99 -44.45 -26.06
N GLU A 305 20.90 -43.86 -27.26
CA GLU A 305 20.92 -44.49 -28.61
C GLU A 305 20.67 -43.43 -29.71
#